data_AF-A0A933RL64-F1
#
_entry.id   AF-A0A933RL64-F1
#
_cell.length_a   1.000
_cell.length_b   1.000
_cell.length_c   1.000
_cell.angle_alpha   90.00
_cell.angle_beta   90.00
_cell.angle_gamma   90.00
#
_symmetry.space_group_name_H-M   'P 1'
#
loop_
_entity.id
_entity.type
_entity.pdbx_description
1 polymer ?
#
loop_
_entity_poly.entity_id
_entity_poly.type
_entity_poly.pdbx_seq_one_letter_code
_entity_poly.pdbx_strand_id
1 'polypeptide(L)'
;TLYYEHVEAAHEQLRRCSTVHGNLVVLDLREEEVIHPTNRFTIYALFPQCNVSIHVLWGLKQQNTVFATGKSIVNRTSRKNVGEIMLTYGGGGQEAAGTCQVANPLAGEVLAELIARINADG
;
A
#
# COMPACT_ATOMS: atom_id res chain seq x y z
N THR A 1 -8.30 7.27 -24.56
CA THR A 1 -7.71 8.14 -23.52
C THR A 1 -6.53 7.41 -22.96
N LEU A 2 -5.41 8.11 -22.68
CA LEU A 2 -4.17 7.55 -22.14
C LEU A 2 -4.40 6.53 -20.99
N TYR A 3 -5.42 6.76 -20.15
CA TYR A 3 -5.86 5.83 -19.11
C TYR A 3 -6.19 4.41 -19.62
N TYR A 4 -6.99 4.26 -20.69
CA TYR A 4 -7.41 2.96 -21.22
C TYR A 4 -6.27 2.19 -21.89
N GLU A 5 -5.30 2.92 -22.46
CA GLU A 5 -4.11 2.36 -23.09
C GLU A 5 -3.16 1.72 -22.06
N HIS A 6 -3.22 2.17 -20.80
CA HIS A 6 -2.40 1.63 -19.70
C HIS A 6 -3.14 0.66 -18.78
N VAL A 7 -4.44 0.39 -18.99
CA VAL A 7 -5.23 -0.47 -18.07
C VAL A 7 -4.59 -1.85 -17.92
N GLU A 8 -4.27 -2.52 -19.03
CA GLU A 8 -3.69 -3.87 -18.98
C GLU A 8 -2.30 -3.85 -18.34
N ALA A 9 -1.44 -2.89 -18.70
CA ALA A 9 -0.10 -2.76 -18.12
C ALA A 9 -0.15 -2.46 -16.62
N ALA A 10 -1.05 -1.59 -16.17
CA ALA A 10 -1.24 -1.30 -14.75
C ALA A 10 -1.83 -2.51 -14.01
N HIS A 11 -2.76 -3.25 -14.60
CA HIS A 11 -3.31 -4.47 -13.99
C HIS A 11 -2.26 -5.58 -13.87
N GLU A 12 -1.42 -5.75 -14.89
CA GLU A 12 -0.27 -6.67 -14.84
C GLU A 12 0.69 -6.27 -13.73
N GLN A 13 1.14 -5.01 -13.71
CA GLN A 13 2.05 -4.49 -12.70
C GLN A 13 1.48 -4.65 -11.29
N LEU A 14 0.22 -4.27 -11.07
CA LEU A 14 -0.42 -4.44 -9.77
C LEU A 14 -0.44 -5.91 -9.33
N ARG A 15 -0.69 -6.86 -10.23
CA ARG A 15 -0.68 -8.29 -9.88
C ARG A 15 0.72 -8.81 -9.58
N ARG A 16 1.71 -8.45 -10.41
CA ARG A 16 3.10 -8.93 -10.29
C ARG A 16 3.81 -8.34 -9.08
N CYS A 17 3.57 -7.06 -8.78
CA CYS A 17 4.22 -6.33 -7.70
C CYS A 17 3.49 -6.44 -6.34
N SER A 18 2.37 -7.16 -6.28
CA SER A 18 1.59 -7.28 -5.05
C SER A 18 1.76 -8.65 -4.39
N THR A 19 1.86 -8.65 -3.06
CA THR A 19 1.84 -9.86 -2.22
C THR A 19 0.70 -9.75 -1.20
N VAL A 20 -0.05 -10.82 -1.01
CA VAL A 20 -1.15 -10.88 -0.04
C VAL A 20 -0.64 -11.44 1.29
N HIS A 21 -0.95 -10.73 2.38
CA HIS A 21 -0.66 -11.11 3.75
C HIS A 21 -1.95 -11.07 4.56
N GLY A 22 -2.66 -12.20 4.66
CA GLY A 22 -3.95 -12.26 5.35
C GLY A 22 -4.99 -11.36 4.68
N ASN A 23 -5.52 -10.38 5.40
CA ASN A 23 -6.51 -9.41 4.89
C ASN A 23 -5.89 -8.15 4.26
N LEU A 24 -4.55 -8.10 4.17
CA LEU A 24 -3.77 -6.98 3.65
C LEU A 24 -3.11 -7.35 2.31
N VAL A 25 -3.12 -6.44 1.34
CA VAL A 25 -2.28 -6.52 0.14
C VAL A 25 -1.14 -5.50 0.21
N VAL A 26 0.09 -5.95 -0.01
CA VAL A 26 1.28 -5.09 -0.09
C VAL A 26 1.68 -4.98 -1.55
N LEU A 27 1.66 -3.78 -2.10
CA LEU A 27 2.13 -3.44 -3.44
C LEU A 27 3.50 -2.77 -3.33
N ASP A 28 4.58 -3.43 -3.75
CA ASP A 28 5.93 -2.84 -3.76
C ASP A 28 6.34 -2.44 -5.18
N LEU A 29 6.47 -1.12 -5.41
CA LEU A 29 6.79 -0.53 -6.71
C LEU A 29 8.22 -0.01 -6.78
N ARG A 30 9.06 -0.26 -5.77
CA ARG A 30 10.43 0.30 -5.71
C ARG A 30 11.35 -0.22 -6.81
N GLU A 31 11.13 -1.46 -7.25
CA GLU A 31 11.91 -2.08 -8.32
C GLU A 31 11.33 -1.80 -9.72
N GLU A 32 10.24 -1.03 -9.82
CA GLU A 32 9.61 -0.68 -11.10
C GLU A 32 10.18 0.64 -11.64
N GLU A 33 10.77 0.60 -12.84
CA GLU A 33 11.26 1.81 -13.52
C GLU A 33 10.10 2.73 -13.95
N VAL A 34 8.97 2.15 -14.36
CA VAL A 34 7.77 2.85 -14.79
C VAL A 34 6.61 2.44 -13.90
N ILE A 35 5.95 3.39 -13.24
CA ILE A 35 4.70 3.16 -12.52
C ILE A 35 3.55 3.54 -13.45
N HIS A 36 2.73 2.56 -13.85
CA HIS A 36 1.63 2.81 -14.78
C HIS A 36 0.45 3.51 -14.09
N PRO A 37 -0.15 4.53 -14.74
CA PRO A 37 -1.27 5.25 -14.14
C PRO A 37 -2.50 4.35 -14.05
N THR A 38 -3.15 4.36 -12.89
CA THR A 38 -4.39 3.61 -12.66
C THR A 38 -5.26 4.30 -11.63
N ASN A 39 -6.53 3.89 -11.54
CA ASN A 39 -7.42 4.35 -10.50
C ASN A 39 -6.93 3.83 -9.14
N ARG A 40 -6.92 4.71 -8.12
CA ARG A 40 -6.51 4.37 -6.75
C ARG A 40 -7.31 3.23 -6.10
N PHE A 41 -8.47 2.88 -6.66
CA PHE A 41 -9.32 1.80 -6.19
C PHE A 41 -9.09 0.47 -6.94
N THR A 42 -8.34 0.47 -8.05
CA THR A 42 -8.09 -0.72 -8.86
C THR A 42 -7.49 -1.86 -8.03
N ILE A 43 -6.58 -1.55 -7.10
CA ILE A 43 -5.97 -2.55 -6.22
C ILE A 43 -7.02 -3.34 -5.43
N TYR A 44 -8.08 -2.69 -4.95
CA TYR A 44 -9.15 -3.37 -4.19
C TYR A 44 -10.09 -4.19 -5.10
N ALA A 45 -10.19 -3.83 -6.38
CA ALA A 45 -10.93 -4.64 -7.35
C ALA A 45 -10.14 -5.88 -7.76
N LEU A 46 -8.80 -5.80 -7.83
CA LEU A 46 -7.92 -6.92 -8.13
C LEU A 46 -7.70 -7.86 -6.93
N PHE A 47 -7.79 -7.33 -5.72
CA PHE A 47 -7.62 -8.07 -4.46
C PHE A 47 -8.85 -7.89 -3.55
N PRO A 48 -10.06 -8.35 -3.97
CA PRO A 48 -11.30 -8.14 -3.22
C PRO A 48 -11.33 -8.84 -1.85
N GLN A 49 -10.48 -9.86 -1.65
CA GLN A 49 -10.27 -10.52 -0.37
C GLN A 49 -9.58 -9.63 0.66
N CYS A 50 -8.87 -8.58 0.24
CA CYS A 50 -8.16 -7.67 1.13
C CYS A 50 -9.01 -6.45 1.51
N ASN A 51 -8.99 -6.09 2.79
CA ASN A 51 -9.71 -4.93 3.32
C ASN A 51 -8.77 -3.73 3.62
N VAL A 52 -7.46 -3.92 3.48
CA VAL A 52 -6.42 -2.87 3.58
C VAL A 52 -5.37 -3.09 2.48
N SER A 53 -4.74 -2.02 2.00
CA SER A 53 -3.52 -2.08 1.19
C SER A 53 -2.37 -1.27 1.80
N ILE A 54 -1.13 -1.68 1.55
CA ILE A 54 0.09 -0.87 1.71
C ILE A 54 0.73 -0.72 0.34
N HIS A 55 1.02 0.50 -0.08
CA HIS A 55 1.86 0.80 -1.23
C HIS A 55 3.26 1.18 -0.72
N VAL A 56 4.27 0.46 -1.18
CA VAL A 56 5.69 0.72 -0.90
C VAL A 56 6.28 1.45 -2.10
N LEU A 57 6.80 2.65 -1.85
CA LEU A 57 7.30 3.55 -2.88
C LEU A 57 8.64 4.14 -2.45
N TRP A 58 9.47 4.50 -3.41
CA TRP A 58 10.57 5.42 -3.14
C TRP A 58 10.01 6.80 -2.81
N GLY A 59 10.52 7.43 -1.77
CA GLY A 59 10.30 8.85 -1.56
C GLY A 59 11.31 9.68 -2.34
N LEU A 60 11.52 10.93 -1.90
CA LEU A 60 12.25 11.92 -2.68
C LEU A 60 13.64 11.41 -3.09
N LYS A 61 13.88 11.28 -4.39
CA LYS A 61 15.16 10.81 -4.96
C LYS A 61 15.65 9.50 -4.33
N GLN A 62 14.72 8.60 -3.96
CA GLN A 62 15.02 7.31 -3.31
C GLN A 62 15.77 7.43 -1.98
N GLN A 63 15.74 8.58 -1.31
CA GLN A 63 16.44 8.80 -0.03
C GLN A 63 15.77 8.08 1.15
N ASN A 64 14.51 7.72 0.99
CA ASN A 64 13.69 7.03 1.98
C ASN A 64 12.64 6.15 1.29
N THR A 65 12.03 5.27 2.09
CA THR A 65 10.90 4.43 1.66
C THR A 65 9.62 4.99 2.26
N VAL A 66 8.60 5.13 1.42
CA VAL A 66 7.26 5.58 1.79
C VAL A 66 6.34 4.37 1.87
N PHE A 67 5.61 4.26 2.97
CA PHE A 67 4.47 3.35 3.10
C PHE A 67 3.20 4.18 3.05
N ALA A 68 2.38 3.98 2.02
CA ALA A 68 1.06 4.58 1.91
C ALA A 68 -0.03 3.52 2.10
N THR A 69 -0.83 3.67 3.14
CA THR A 69 -1.79 2.66 3.57
C THR A 69 -3.21 3.17 3.41
N GLY A 70 -4.12 2.32 2.93
CA GLY A 70 -5.51 2.67 2.73
C GLY A 70 -6.47 1.52 3.03
N LYS A 71 -7.66 1.84 3.54
CA LYS A 71 -8.76 0.88 3.65
C LYS A 71 -9.44 0.68 2.30
N SER A 72 -9.85 -0.56 2.04
CA SER A 72 -10.62 -0.92 0.86
C SER A 72 -11.99 -0.27 0.88
N ILE A 73 -12.41 0.25 -0.29
CA ILE A 73 -13.78 0.72 -0.50
C ILE A 73 -14.73 -0.41 -0.90
N VAL A 74 -14.17 -1.57 -1.31
CA VAL A 74 -14.92 -2.76 -1.72
C VAL A 74 -15.21 -3.64 -0.50
N ASN A 75 -14.18 -3.93 0.29
CA ASN A 75 -14.28 -4.70 1.52
C ASN A 75 -14.04 -3.78 2.73
N ARG A 76 -15.11 -3.20 3.29
CA ARG A 76 -15.06 -2.15 4.32
C ARG A 76 -15.02 -2.70 5.75
N THR A 77 -14.54 -3.92 5.94
CA THR A 77 -14.53 -4.62 7.24
C THR A 77 -13.38 -4.21 8.16
N SER A 78 -12.36 -3.51 7.65
CA SER A 78 -11.21 -3.06 8.44
C SER A 78 -11.59 -2.04 9.51
N ARG A 79 -11.39 -2.41 10.78
CA ARG A 79 -11.62 -1.55 11.96
C ARG A 79 -10.38 -0.77 12.42
N LYS A 80 -9.24 -0.94 11.75
CA LYS A 80 -7.97 -0.34 12.14
C LYS A 80 -7.99 1.18 11.93
N ASN A 81 -7.45 1.96 12.86
CA ASN A 81 -7.19 3.38 12.59
C ASN A 81 -5.85 3.53 11.88
N VAL A 82 -5.87 3.72 10.55
CA VAL A 82 -4.66 3.76 9.73
C VAL A 82 -3.79 4.97 10.11
N GLY A 83 -4.39 6.14 10.28
CA GLY A 83 -3.67 7.37 10.65
C GLY A 83 -2.89 7.22 11.96
N GLU A 84 -3.49 6.63 12.99
CA GLU A 84 -2.82 6.36 14.27
C GLU A 84 -1.69 5.33 14.14
N ILE A 85 -1.88 4.28 13.33
CA ILE A 85 -0.81 3.30 13.07
C ILE A 85 0.37 4.00 12.39
N MET A 86 0.12 4.83 11.39
CA MET A 86 1.19 5.54 10.67
C MET A 86 1.89 6.57 11.55
N LEU A 87 1.18 7.18 12.50
CA LEU A 87 1.72 8.15 13.44
C LEU A 87 2.82 7.55 14.34
N THR A 88 2.74 6.25 14.71
CA THR A 88 3.78 5.61 15.53
C THR A 88 5.12 5.48 14.80
N TYR A 89 5.14 5.66 13.48
CA TYR A 89 6.33 5.64 12.64
C TYR A 89 6.72 7.04 12.14
N GLY A 90 6.29 8.10 12.84
CA GLY A 90 6.56 9.50 12.47
C GLY A 90 5.76 10.00 11.26
N GLY A 91 4.77 9.24 10.82
CA GLY A 91 3.86 9.59 9.74
C GLY A 91 2.58 10.26 10.25
N GLY A 92 1.48 10.02 9.54
CA GLY A 92 0.16 10.49 9.94
C GLY A 92 -0.92 10.16 8.92
N GLY A 93 -2.12 10.66 9.16
CA GLY A 93 -3.26 10.45 8.27
C GLY A 93 -4.60 10.59 8.97
N GLN A 94 -5.62 10.01 8.34
CA GLN A 94 -6.96 9.86 8.89
C GLN A 94 -7.25 8.37 9.14
N GLU A 95 -8.40 8.08 9.75
CA GLU A 95 -8.77 6.72 10.12
C GLU A 95 -8.68 5.72 8.96
N ALA A 96 -9.08 6.12 7.75
CA ALA A 96 -9.14 5.25 6.58
C ALA A 96 -7.87 5.23 5.73
N ALA A 97 -6.94 6.17 5.91
CA ALA A 97 -5.74 6.28 5.09
C ALA A 97 -4.64 7.08 5.77
N GLY A 98 -3.39 6.69 5.58
CA GLY A 98 -2.24 7.38 6.15
C GLY A 98 -0.95 6.99 5.48
N THR A 99 0.11 7.74 5.77
CA THR A 99 1.45 7.48 5.25
C THR A 99 2.50 7.64 6.33
N CYS A 100 3.58 6.87 6.23
CA CYS A 100 4.82 7.13 6.96
C CYS A 100 6.02 6.99 6.01
N GLN A 101 7.15 7.59 6.39
CA GLN A 101 8.39 7.54 5.62
C GLN A 101 9.53 7.12 6.53
N VAL A 102 10.33 6.15 6.10
CA VAL A 102 11.43 5.60 6.91
C VAL A 102 12.72 5.52 6.11
N ALA A 103 13.84 5.49 6.81
CA ALA A 103 15.13 5.27 6.18
C ALA A 103 15.16 3.90 5.48
N ASN A 104 15.76 3.82 4.29
CA ASN A 104 15.80 2.58 3.48
C ASN A 104 16.29 1.34 4.24
N PRO A 105 17.33 1.41 5.11
CA PRO A 105 17.77 0.24 5.88
C PRO A 105 16.71 -0.29 6.84
N LEU A 106 15.78 0.55 7.31
CA LEU A 106 14.71 0.19 8.24
C LEU A 106 13.44 -0.26 7.53
N ALA A 107 13.36 -0.13 6.20
CA ALA A 107 12.13 -0.37 5.45
C ALA A 107 11.62 -1.83 5.61
N GLY A 108 12.52 -2.82 5.59
CA GLY A 108 12.12 -4.22 5.74
C GLY A 108 11.53 -4.53 7.12
N GLU A 109 12.15 -4.02 8.17
CA GLU A 109 11.70 -4.17 9.56
C GLU A 109 10.34 -3.49 9.78
N VAL A 110 10.23 -2.21 9.40
CA VAL A 110 8.99 -1.44 9.57
C VAL A 110 7.84 -2.04 8.76
N LEU A 111 8.10 -2.51 7.54
CA LEU A 111 7.07 -3.18 6.74
C LEU A 111 6.55 -4.45 7.44
N ALA A 112 7.43 -5.27 7.99
CA ALA A 112 7.05 -6.48 8.72
C ALA A 112 6.19 -6.16 9.95
N GLU A 113 6.55 -5.13 10.71
CA GLU A 113 5.75 -4.65 11.85
C GLU A 113 4.37 -4.11 11.42
N LEU A 114 4.32 -3.32 10.35
CA LEU A 114 3.06 -2.81 9.80
C LEU A 114 2.14 -3.96 9.37
N ILE A 115 2.67 -4.96 8.66
CA ILE A 115 1.93 -6.15 8.26
C ILE A 115 1.37 -6.88 9.49
N ALA A 116 2.20 -7.10 10.51
CA ALA A 116 1.78 -7.79 11.73
C ALA A 116 0.67 -7.00 12.45
N ARG A 117 0.85 -5.68 12.63
CA ARG A 117 -0.11 -4.83 13.36
C ARG A 117 -1.46 -4.69 12.65
N ILE A 118 -1.45 -4.64 11.32
CA ILE A 118 -2.67 -4.60 10.52
C ILE A 118 -3.40 -5.95 10.59
N ASN A 119 -2.68 -7.07 10.52
CA ASN A 119 -3.28 -8.41 10.60
C ASN A 119 -3.70 -8.84 12.02
N ALA A 120 -3.15 -8.23 13.08
CA ALA A 120 -3.37 -8.65 14.47
C ALA A 120 -4.84 -8.64 14.96
N ASP A 121 -5.77 -7.99 14.24
CA ASP A 121 -7.21 -8.03 14.56
C ASP A 121 -8.07 -8.23 13.30
N GLY A 122 -7.52 -8.94 12.31
CA GLY A 122 -8.17 -9.29 11.05
C GLY A 122 -9.15 -10.45 11.19
#